data_AF-A0A3N5V445-F1
#
_entry.id   AF-A0A3N5V445-F1
#
_cell.length_a   1.000
_cell.length_b   1.000
_cell.length_c   1.000
_cell.angle_alpha   90.00
_cell.angle_beta   90.00
_cell.angle_gamma   90.00
#
_symmetry.space_group_name_H-M   'P 1'
#
loop_
_entity.id
_entity.type
_entity.pdbx_description
1 polymer ?
#
loop_
_entity_poly.entity_id
_entity_poly.type
_entity_poly.pdbx_seq_one_letter_code
_entity_poly.pdbx_strand_id
1 'polypeptide(L)'
;MTLRTQRQLILVAALIIAGILAFPLRETIYKTVVIPAAFIAWNLNLLYRSFSQGIWWWIVVFIVLLMLALSIVPRATFRSRDEVKRKPPLGQVEALAVWLRKAERGIYFKWLIANRLGKLAYQILLHRESGRPRSVFAPLLGPDWEPTRELQMYLETGLHGSFADYPNVKRPFGVPQATPLDLDLVEAVDFLESQVENGNHRHSHAGVSTDQRG
;
A
#
# COMPACT_ATOMS: atom_id res chain seq x y z
N MET A 1 19.56 66.21 6.44
CA MET A 1 19.38 65.58 5.12
C MET A 1 18.12 64.73 5.18
N THR A 2 17.11 65.05 4.36
CA THR A 2 15.78 64.44 4.43
C THR A 2 15.84 63.00 3.90
N LEU A 3 15.22 62.04 4.60
CA LEU A 3 15.21 60.59 4.26
C LEU A 3 14.90 60.29 2.77
N ARG A 4 14.22 61.20 2.07
CA ARG A 4 13.88 61.13 0.65
C ARG A 4 15.10 61.29 -0.29
N THR A 5 16.03 62.19 0.03
CA THR A 5 17.24 62.43 -0.78
C THR A 5 18.25 61.28 -0.63
N GLN A 6 18.37 60.71 0.56
CA GLN A 6 19.19 59.52 0.78
C GLN A 6 18.66 58.30 0.01
N ARG A 7 17.34 58.09 -0.03
CA ARG A 7 16.73 57.00 -0.81
C ARG A 7 16.94 57.17 -2.31
N GLN A 8 16.87 58.40 -2.82
CA GLN A 8 17.15 58.70 -4.23
C GLN A 8 18.62 58.44 -4.57
N LEU A 9 19.56 58.86 -3.71
CA LEU A 9 20.98 58.58 -3.91
C LEU A 9 21.29 57.08 -3.90
N ILE A 10 20.66 56.30 -3.00
CA ILE A 10 20.82 54.84 -2.96
C ILE A 10 20.27 54.20 -4.24
N LEU A 11 19.11 54.65 -4.74
CA LEU A 11 18.54 54.13 -5.99
C LEU A 11 19.42 54.43 -7.20
N VAL A 12 19.95 55.65 -7.29
CA VAL A 12 20.87 56.04 -8.37
C VAL A 12 22.17 55.23 -8.29
N ALA A 13 22.75 55.09 -7.10
CA ALA A 13 23.93 54.27 -6.88
C ALA A 13 23.69 52.79 -7.24
N ALA A 14 22.56 52.21 -6.83
CA ALA A 14 22.19 50.84 -7.17
C ALA A 14 22.01 50.66 -8.69
N LEU A 15 21.41 51.63 -9.38
CA LEU A 15 21.22 51.60 -10.83
C LEU A 15 22.56 51.65 -11.57
N ILE A 16 23.49 52.50 -11.12
CA ILE A 16 24.85 52.59 -11.67
C ILE A 16 25.59 51.28 -11.46
N ILE A 17 25.54 50.69 -10.26
CA ILE A 17 26.18 49.40 -9.95
C ILE A 17 25.58 48.29 -10.82
N ALA A 18 24.26 48.24 -10.96
CA ALA A 18 23.58 47.27 -11.82
C ALA A 18 24.01 47.41 -13.29
N GLY A 19 24.14 48.64 -13.80
CA GLY A 19 24.63 48.90 -15.15
C GLY A 19 26.09 48.47 -15.36
N ILE A 20 26.95 48.75 -14.39
CA ILE A 20 28.37 48.34 -14.43
C ILE A 20 28.48 46.81 -14.36
N LEU A 21 27.64 46.13 -13.58
CA LEU A 21 27.62 44.66 -13.51
C LEU A 21 27.03 44.03 -14.76
N ALA A 22 26.03 44.65 -15.40
CA ALA A 22 25.39 44.12 -16.60
C ALA A 22 26.35 44.04 -17.80
N PHE A 23 27.35 44.92 -17.86
CA PHE A 23 28.33 44.96 -18.95
C PHE A 23 29.22 43.70 -19.03
N PRO A 24 29.93 43.26 -17.96
CA PRO A 24 30.67 41.99 -17.96
C PRO A 24 29.76 40.75 -17.99
N LEU A 25 28.55 40.84 -17.40
CA LEU A 25 27.59 39.74 -17.46
C LEU A 25 27.09 39.50 -18.89
N ARG A 26 26.93 40.54 -19.70
CA ARG A 26 26.48 40.42 -21.10
C ARG A 26 27.38 39.48 -21.89
N GLU A 27 28.69 39.65 -21.78
CA GLU A 27 29.66 38.83 -22.52
C GLU A 27 29.63 37.37 -22.05
N THR A 28 29.47 37.17 -20.74
CA THR A 28 29.35 35.84 -20.14
C THR A 28 28.07 35.14 -20.59
N ILE A 29 26.92 35.81 -20.50
CA ILE A 29 25.63 35.28 -20.95
C ILE A 29 25.66 34.97 -22.45
N TYR A 30 26.26 35.86 -23.24
CA TYR A 30 26.37 35.67 -24.68
C TYR A 30 27.19 34.41 -25.01
N LYS A 31 28.37 34.24 -24.39
CA LYS A 31 29.23 33.08 -24.65
C LYS A 31 28.69 31.78 -24.05
N THR A 32 28.11 31.82 -22.85
CA THR A 32 27.66 30.62 -22.14
C THR A 32 26.29 30.14 -22.59
N VAL A 33 25.40 31.05 -23.02
CA VAL A 33 23.99 30.69 -23.33
C VAL A 33 23.66 30.94 -24.79
N VAL A 34 23.97 32.12 -25.32
CA VAL A 34 23.52 32.51 -26.67
C VAL A 34 24.27 31.72 -27.75
N ILE A 35 25.60 31.60 -27.65
CA ILE A 35 26.41 30.86 -28.62
C ILE A 35 26.02 29.36 -28.66
N PRO A 36 25.93 28.63 -27.54
CA PRO A 36 25.50 27.24 -27.56
C PRO A 36 24.07 27.06 -28.05
N ALA A 37 23.14 27.93 -27.66
CA ALA A 37 21.76 27.87 -28.14
C ALA A 37 21.67 28.07 -29.66
N ALA A 38 22.41 29.05 -30.20
CA ALA A 38 22.50 29.28 -31.64
C ALA A 38 23.12 28.08 -32.37
N PHE A 39 24.16 27.48 -31.80
CA PHE A 39 24.78 26.27 -32.36
C PHE A 39 23.82 25.08 -32.36
N ILE A 40 23.08 24.85 -31.27
CA ILE A 40 22.05 23.79 -31.19
C ILE A 40 20.96 24.04 -32.23
N ALA A 41 20.44 25.27 -32.31
CA ALA A 41 19.41 25.63 -33.28
C ALA A 41 19.88 25.44 -34.73
N TRP A 42 21.13 25.82 -35.02
CA TRP A 42 21.75 25.61 -36.33
C TRP A 42 21.85 24.13 -36.68
N ASN A 43 22.36 23.30 -35.76
CA ASN A 43 22.44 21.86 -35.97
C ASN A 43 21.05 21.24 -36.14
N LEU A 44 20.06 21.67 -35.36
CA LEU A 44 18.68 21.19 -35.49
C LEU A 44 18.08 21.53 -36.85
N ASN A 45 18.36 22.73 -37.36
CA ASN A 45 17.92 23.16 -38.69
C ASN A 45 18.63 22.38 -39.81
N LEU A 46 19.93 22.11 -39.67
CA LEU A 46 20.66 21.25 -40.60
C LEU A 46 20.12 19.82 -40.58
N LEU A 47 19.87 19.27 -39.40
CA LEU A 47 19.31 17.94 -39.23
C LEU A 47 17.90 17.86 -39.84
N TYR A 48 17.08 18.88 -39.61
CA TYR A 48 15.74 19.03 -40.21
C TYR A 48 15.81 19.01 -41.74
N ARG A 49 16.75 19.76 -42.34
CA ARG A 49 16.95 19.79 -43.81
C ARG A 49 17.57 18.51 -44.36
N SER A 50 18.42 17.84 -43.57
CA SER A 50 19.07 16.58 -43.96
C SER A 50 18.10 15.40 -43.92
N PHE A 51 17.03 15.48 -43.12
CA PHE A 51 15.98 14.48 -43.12
C PHE A 51 15.11 14.64 -44.38
N SER A 52 15.26 13.68 -45.30
CA SER A 52 14.36 13.53 -46.45
C SER A 52 12.91 13.49 -45.97
N GLN A 53 12.01 14.10 -46.75
CA GLN A 53 10.56 14.16 -46.47
C GLN A 53 9.96 12.79 -46.11
N GLY A 54 10.54 11.69 -46.61
CA GLY A 54 10.14 10.32 -46.26
C GLY A 54 10.33 9.95 -44.79
N ILE A 55 11.30 10.54 -44.08
CA ILE A 55 11.56 10.22 -42.66
C ILE A 55 10.46 10.81 -41.77
N TRP A 56 9.94 12.00 -42.11
CA TRP A 56 8.77 12.57 -41.46
C TRP A 56 7.53 11.68 -41.64
N TRP A 57 7.33 11.14 -42.84
CA TRP A 57 6.25 10.18 -43.10
C TRP A 57 6.42 8.89 -42.28
N TRP A 58 7.64 8.35 -42.18
CA TRP A 58 7.92 7.19 -41.33
C TRP A 58 7.62 7.44 -39.86
N ILE A 59 7.97 8.63 -39.33
CA ILE A 59 7.63 8.99 -37.94
C ILE A 59 6.12 9.04 -37.75
N VAL A 60 5.37 9.68 -38.65
CA VAL A 60 3.90 9.74 -38.58
C VAL A 60 3.29 8.35 -38.65
N VAL A 61 3.71 7.53 -39.61
CA VAL A 61 3.25 6.14 -39.76
C VAL A 61 3.58 5.32 -38.51
N PHE A 62 4.79 5.47 -37.95
CA PHE A 62 5.20 4.77 -36.74
C PHE A 62 4.34 5.18 -35.53
N ILE A 63 4.03 6.48 -35.36
CA ILE A 63 3.16 6.96 -34.28
C ILE A 63 1.74 6.38 -34.43
N VAL A 64 1.18 6.40 -35.65
CA VAL A 64 -0.14 5.82 -35.92
C VAL A 64 -0.14 4.32 -35.67
N LEU A 65 0.89 3.60 -36.11
CA LEU A 65 1.06 2.17 -35.88
C LEU A 65 1.17 1.86 -34.38
N LEU A 66 1.93 2.66 -33.63
CA LEU A 66 2.07 2.54 -32.19
C LEU A 66 0.73 2.79 -31.48
N MET A 67 -0.01 3.83 -31.87
CA MET A 67 -1.36 4.08 -31.35
C MET A 67 -2.30 2.92 -31.63
N LEU A 68 -2.25 2.34 -32.83
CA LEU A 68 -3.08 1.20 -33.20
C LEU A 68 -2.70 -0.06 -32.40
N ALA A 69 -1.40 -0.33 -32.25
CA ALA A 69 -0.89 -1.42 -31.41
C ALA A 69 -1.33 -1.25 -29.95
N LEU A 70 -1.20 -0.05 -29.39
CA LEU A 70 -1.67 0.29 -28.04
C LEU A 70 -3.20 0.26 -27.93
N SER A 71 -3.93 0.44 -29.03
CA SER A 71 -5.39 0.32 -29.06
C SER A 71 -5.87 -1.14 -29.12
N ILE A 72 -5.06 -2.04 -29.69
CA ILE A 72 -5.33 -3.48 -29.75
C ILE A 72 -4.98 -4.15 -28.43
N VAL A 73 -3.96 -3.66 -27.72
CA VAL A 73 -3.78 -4.02 -26.31
C VAL A 73 -5.10 -3.65 -25.63
N PRO A 74 -5.86 -4.63 -25.08
CA PRO A 74 -7.07 -4.32 -24.36
C PRO A 74 -6.62 -3.34 -23.29
N ARG A 75 -7.07 -2.09 -23.40
CA ARG A 75 -6.88 -1.09 -22.35
C ARG A 75 -7.23 -1.83 -21.09
N ALA A 76 -6.25 -2.12 -20.25
CA ALA A 76 -6.50 -2.54 -18.90
C ALA A 76 -7.25 -1.34 -18.35
N THR A 77 -8.57 -1.38 -18.48
CA THR A 77 -9.46 -0.41 -17.93
C THR A 77 -9.16 -0.57 -16.45
N PHE A 78 -8.31 0.33 -15.94
CA PHE A 78 -8.57 0.88 -14.64
C PHE A 78 -10.02 1.29 -14.74
N ARG A 79 -10.85 0.38 -14.25
CA ARG A 79 -12.28 0.49 -14.20
C ARG A 79 -12.49 1.76 -13.41
N SER A 80 -12.63 2.85 -14.16
CA SER A 80 -13.22 4.07 -13.65
C SER A 80 -14.45 3.57 -12.93
N ARG A 81 -14.49 3.92 -11.65
CA ARG A 81 -15.44 3.49 -10.65
C ARG A 81 -16.84 3.74 -11.19
N ASP A 82 -17.32 2.80 -12.02
CA ASP A 82 -18.70 2.67 -12.40
C ASP A 82 -19.45 2.75 -11.09
N GLU A 83 -20.42 3.65 -11.06
CA GLU A 83 -21.39 3.80 -10.00
C GLU A 83 -21.55 2.47 -9.28
N VAL A 84 -21.12 2.45 -8.02
CA VAL A 84 -21.35 1.32 -7.14
C VAL A 84 -22.86 1.21 -7.06
N LYS A 85 -23.47 0.41 -7.94
CA LYS A 85 -24.77 -0.23 -7.70
C LYS A 85 -24.62 -0.72 -6.27
N ARG A 86 -25.30 -0.04 -5.35
CA ARG A 86 -25.27 -0.37 -3.93
C ARG A 86 -25.69 -1.83 -3.88
N LYS A 87 -24.70 -2.72 -3.76
CA LYS A 87 -24.98 -4.12 -3.50
C LYS A 87 -25.84 -4.09 -2.24
N PRO A 88 -26.93 -4.86 -2.18
CA PRO A 88 -27.72 -4.97 -0.97
C PRO A 88 -26.75 -5.24 0.20
N PRO A 89 -27.01 -4.69 1.40
CA PRO A 89 -26.11 -4.84 2.53
C PRO A 89 -25.87 -6.33 2.76
N LEU A 90 -24.71 -6.80 2.31
CA LEU A 90 -24.28 -8.18 2.48
C LEU A 90 -24.31 -8.45 3.98
N GLY A 91 -25.01 -9.51 4.40
CA GLY A 91 -25.00 -9.93 5.79
C GLY A 91 -23.56 -10.13 6.27
N GLN A 92 -23.30 -9.97 7.57
CA GLN A 92 -21.95 -10.13 8.13
C GLN A 92 -21.31 -11.48 7.73
N VAL A 93 -22.13 -12.54 7.63
CA VAL A 93 -21.72 -13.89 7.21
C VAL A 93 -21.40 -13.94 5.71
N GLU A 94 -22.20 -13.28 4.87
CA GLU A 94 -21.97 -13.26 3.42
C GLU A 94 -20.70 -12.45 3.07
N ALA A 95 -20.45 -11.36 3.79
CA ALA A 95 -19.19 -10.64 3.70
C ALA A 95 -18.01 -11.54 4.09
N LEU A 96 -18.12 -12.34 5.15
CA LEU A 96 -17.07 -13.27 5.55
C LEU A 96 -16.81 -14.35 4.49
N ALA A 97 -17.86 -14.94 3.92
CA ALA A 97 -17.75 -15.94 2.86
C ALA A 97 -17.06 -15.37 1.61
N VAL A 98 -17.37 -14.13 1.23
CA VAL A 98 -16.69 -13.42 0.13
C VAL A 98 -15.20 -13.22 0.43
N TRP A 99 -14.85 -12.94 1.69
CA TRP A 99 -13.45 -12.74 2.10
C TRP A 99 -12.69 -14.06 2.14
N LEU A 100 -13.31 -15.14 2.60
CA LEU A 100 -12.76 -16.51 2.54
C LEU A 100 -12.39 -16.89 1.10
N ARG A 101 -13.33 -16.70 0.18
CA ARG A 101 -13.10 -17.00 -1.24
C ARG A 101 -12.01 -16.13 -1.88
N LYS A 102 -11.68 -14.99 -1.26
CA LYS A 102 -10.63 -14.07 -1.71
C LYS A 102 -9.28 -14.34 -1.03
N ALA A 103 -9.26 -15.10 0.07
CA ALA A 103 -8.06 -15.51 0.79
C ALA A 103 -7.04 -16.22 -0.12
N GLU A 104 -7.53 -17.05 -1.03
CA GLU A 104 -6.71 -17.77 -2.00
C GLU A 104 -5.93 -16.86 -2.95
N ARG A 105 -6.35 -15.59 -3.11
CA ARG A 105 -5.77 -14.68 -4.12
C ARG A 105 -4.54 -13.92 -3.67
N GLY A 106 -4.19 -13.94 -2.38
CA GLY A 106 -2.97 -13.25 -1.94
C GLY A 106 -2.73 -13.24 -0.43
N ILE A 107 -1.45 -13.06 -0.08
CA ILE A 107 -0.95 -13.06 1.31
C ILE A 107 -1.68 -12.06 2.20
N TYR A 108 -2.03 -10.88 1.66
CA TYR A 108 -2.78 -9.88 2.41
C TYR A 108 -4.10 -10.42 2.97
N PHE A 109 -4.87 -11.18 2.17
CA PHE A 109 -6.15 -11.72 2.62
C PHE A 109 -5.96 -12.86 3.63
N LYS A 110 -4.91 -13.69 3.46
CA LYS A 110 -4.54 -14.72 4.43
C LYS A 110 -4.19 -14.09 5.79
N TRP A 111 -3.33 -13.07 5.78
CA TRP A 111 -2.98 -12.29 6.97
C TRP A 111 -4.21 -11.64 7.63
N LEU A 112 -5.12 -11.09 6.82
CA LEU A 112 -6.30 -10.40 7.32
C LEU A 112 -7.28 -11.34 8.03
N ILE A 113 -7.41 -12.58 7.55
CA ILE A 113 -8.18 -13.62 8.22
C ILE A 113 -7.47 -14.05 9.50
N ALA A 114 -6.16 -14.33 9.43
CA ALA A 114 -5.36 -14.67 10.61
C ALA A 114 -5.45 -13.59 11.69
N ASN A 115 -5.44 -12.30 11.33
CA ASN A 115 -5.61 -11.18 12.26
C ASN A 115 -6.98 -11.19 12.94
N ARG A 116 -8.05 -11.48 12.20
CA ARG A 116 -9.41 -11.57 12.77
C ARG A 116 -9.53 -12.76 13.71
N LEU A 117 -9.03 -13.92 13.32
CA LEU A 117 -9.04 -15.13 14.16
C LEU A 117 -8.17 -14.96 15.41
N GLY A 118 -6.99 -14.35 15.27
CA GLY A 118 -6.11 -14.01 16.40
C GLY A 118 -6.76 -13.03 17.39
N LYS A 119 -7.53 -12.05 16.92
CA LYS A 119 -8.32 -11.15 17.79
C LYS A 119 -9.43 -11.88 18.52
N LEU A 120 -10.12 -12.82 17.85
CA LEU A 120 -11.13 -13.66 18.49
C LEU A 120 -10.51 -14.55 19.56
N ALA A 121 -9.38 -15.21 19.25
CA ALA A 121 -8.61 -16.00 20.21
C ALA A 121 -8.24 -15.18 21.45
N TYR A 122 -7.73 -13.97 21.24
CA TYR A 122 -7.41 -13.04 22.31
C TYR A 122 -8.65 -12.67 23.16
N GLN A 123 -9.79 -12.41 22.54
CA GLN A 123 -11.05 -12.10 23.25
C GLN A 123 -11.56 -13.29 24.07
N ILE A 124 -11.46 -14.51 23.55
CA ILE A 124 -11.84 -15.74 24.28
C ILE A 124 -10.96 -15.91 25.52
N LEU A 125 -9.65 -15.76 25.38
CA LEU A 125 -8.72 -15.83 26.52
C LEU A 125 -8.99 -14.73 27.55
N LEU A 126 -9.22 -13.49 27.10
CA LEU A 126 -9.53 -12.37 27.98
C LEU A 126 -10.82 -12.60 28.78
N HIS A 127 -11.83 -13.21 28.15
CA HIS A 127 -13.08 -13.55 28.82
C HIS A 127 -12.89 -14.63 29.88
N ARG A 128 -12.05 -15.64 29.60
CA ARG A 128 -11.72 -16.74 30.53
C ARG A 128 -10.92 -16.29 31.74
N GLU A 129 -9.99 -15.35 31.58
CA GLU A 129 -9.15 -14.83 32.67
C GLU A 129 -9.87 -13.82 33.56
N SER A 130 -11.22 -13.86 33.62
CA SER A 130 -12.07 -12.99 34.42
C SER A 130 -11.85 -11.49 34.15
N GLY A 131 -11.50 -11.14 32.91
CA GLY A 131 -11.34 -9.75 32.48
C GLY A 131 -10.08 -9.06 33.02
N ARG A 132 -9.09 -9.81 33.55
CA ARG A 132 -7.79 -9.22 33.87
C ARG A 132 -7.19 -8.63 32.59
N PRO A 133 -6.73 -7.37 32.60
CA PRO A 133 -6.17 -6.74 31.42
C PRO A 133 -4.89 -7.47 31.02
N ARG A 134 -4.99 -8.28 29.96
CA ARG A 134 -3.84 -8.90 29.32
C ARG A 134 -3.19 -7.90 28.37
N SER A 135 -1.87 -7.91 28.26
CA SER A 135 -1.21 -7.11 27.24
C SER A 135 -1.54 -7.69 25.87
N VAL A 136 -1.85 -6.83 24.90
CA VAL A 136 -2.11 -7.24 23.50
C VAL A 136 -0.92 -7.97 22.89
N PHE A 137 0.29 -7.82 23.43
CA PHE A 137 1.52 -8.49 22.98
C PHE A 137 1.85 -9.78 23.76
N ALA A 138 1.01 -10.18 24.71
CA ALA A 138 1.25 -11.43 25.41
C ALA A 138 1.02 -12.59 24.44
N PRO A 139 1.88 -13.63 24.45
CA PRO A 139 1.68 -14.81 23.64
C PRO A 139 0.31 -15.43 23.96
N LEU A 140 -0.33 -16.07 22.99
CA LEU A 140 -1.66 -16.68 23.15
C LEU A 140 -1.53 -18.00 23.93
N LEU A 141 -1.33 -17.90 25.24
CA LEU A 141 -1.15 -19.01 26.18
C LEU A 141 -2.18 -18.93 27.30
N GLY A 142 -2.77 -20.03 27.72
CA GLY A 142 -3.76 -20.03 28.80
C GLY A 142 -3.98 -21.41 29.37
N PRO A 143 -4.61 -21.52 30.55
CA PRO A 143 -5.06 -22.80 31.07
C PRO A 143 -6.03 -23.43 30.06
N ASP A 144 -5.74 -24.68 29.68
CA ASP A 144 -6.48 -25.46 28.67
C ASP A 144 -6.43 -24.89 27.23
N TRP A 145 -5.47 -24.00 26.96
CA TRP A 145 -5.20 -23.47 25.63
C TRP A 145 -3.97 -24.17 25.04
N GLU A 146 -4.21 -25.31 24.40
CA GLU A 146 -3.17 -26.17 23.80
C GLU A 146 -3.36 -26.28 22.27
N PRO A 147 -3.14 -25.20 21.50
CA PRO A 147 -3.18 -25.26 20.05
C PRO A 147 -2.00 -26.07 19.49
N THR A 148 -2.16 -26.61 18.29
CA THR A 148 -1.03 -27.15 17.53
C THR A 148 0.00 -26.04 17.27
N ARG A 149 1.28 -26.42 17.12
CA ARG A 149 2.37 -25.43 16.92
C ARG A 149 2.14 -24.54 15.69
N GLU A 150 1.59 -25.12 14.63
CA GLU A 150 1.28 -24.42 13.39
C GLU A 150 0.12 -23.43 13.59
N LEU A 151 -0.94 -23.86 14.30
CA LEU A 151 -2.06 -22.99 14.66
C LEU A 151 -1.65 -21.84 15.57
N GLN A 152 -0.81 -22.10 16.57
CA GLN A 152 -0.28 -21.06 17.42
C GLN A 152 0.49 -20.02 16.60
N MET A 153 1.39 -20.48 15.72
CA MET A 153 2.17 -19.60 14.86
C MET A 153 1.28 -18.80 13.91
N TYR A 154 0.24 -19.41 13.34
CA TYR A 154 -0.73 -18.75 12.48
C TYR A 154 -1.47 -17.62 13.21
N LEU A 155 -1.99 -17.90 14.41
CA LEU A 155 -2.74 -16.91 15.20
C LEU A 155 -1.82 -15.77 15.70
N GLU A 156 -0.62 -16.10 16.18
CA GLU A 156 0.37 -15.10 16.63
C GLU A 156 0.87 -14.25 15.46
N THR A 157 1.12 -14.85 14.30
CA THR A 157 1.49 -14.12 13.07
C THR A 157 0.37 -13.18 12.63
N GLY A 158 -0.88 -13.62 12.70
CA GLY A 158 -2.02 -12.78 12.41
C GLY A 158 -2.18 -11.61 13.38
N LEU A 159 -1.92 -11.84 14.67
CA LEU A 159 -2.14 -10.86 15.74
C LEU A 159 -1.02 -9.83 15.85
N HIS A 160 0.24 -10.27 15.77
CA HIS A 160 1.43 -9.43 15.98
C HIS A 160 2.23 -9.15 14.71
N GLY A 161 2.11 -9.99 13.69
CA GLY A 161 2.86 -9.86 12.44
C GLY A 161 2.22 -8.88 11.47
N SER A 162 3.02 -8.43 10.49
CA SER A 162 2.56 -7.65 9.36
C SER A 162 2.54 -8.50 8.09
N PHE A 163 1.62 -8.23 7.16
CA PHE A 163 1.62 -8.86 5.84
C PHE A 163 2.90 -8.56 5.05
N ALA A 164 3.60 -7.47 5.39
CA ALA A 164 4.84 -7.05 4.74
C ALA A 164 6.03 -7.98 5.06
N ASP A 165 5.97 -8.71 6.18
CA ASP A 165 7.04 -9.62 6.61
C ASP A 165 7.08 -10.90 5.75
N TYR A 166 6.04 -11.13 4.95
CA TYR A 166 5.90 -12.27 4.05
C TYR A 166 5.78 -11.79 2.60
N PRO A 167 6.85 -11.24 1.99
CA PRO A 167 6.79 -10.81 0.61
C PRO A 167 6.62 -12.03 -0.32
N ASN A 168 5.48 -12.10 -1.01
CA ASN A 168 5.29 -13.08 -2.10
C ASN A 168 6.05 -12.59 -3.33
N VAL A 169 7.36 -12.80 -3.36
CA VAL A 169 8.14 -12.54 -4.56
C VAL A 169 7.77 -13.63 -5.56
N LYS A 170 6.78 -13.35 -6.42
CA LYS A 170 6.40 -14.22 -7.55
C LYS A 170 7.59 -14.30 -8.51
N ARG A 171 8.52 -15.22 -8.24
CA ARG A 171 9.59 -15.55 -9.17
C ARG A 171 8.96 -16.32 -10.34
N PRO A 172 9.24 -15.94 -11.60
CA PRO A 172 8.84 -16.78 -12.72
C PRO A 172 9.49 -18.16 -12.52
N PHE A 173 8.67 -19.21 -12.49
CA PHE A 173 9.07 -20.62 -12.28
C PHE A 173 9.52 -21.02 -10.86
N GLY A 174 9.33 -20.17 -9.85
CA GLY A 174 9.60 -20.55 -8.45
C GLY A 174 8.44 -21.30 -7.81
N VAL A 175 8.73 -22.32 -6.99
CA VAL A 175 7.74 -22.92 -6.10
C VAL A 175 7.35 -21.89 -5.04
N PRO A 176 6.04 -21.66 -4.78
CA PRO A 176 5.61 -20.80 -3.69
C PRO A 176 6.23 -21.27 -2.36
N GLN A 177 6.88 -20.36 -1.62
CA GLN A 177 7.33 -20.70 -0.27
C GLN A 177 6.12 -20.81 0.65
N ALA A 178 6.05 -21.91 1.39
CA ALA A 178 5.06 -22.06 2.44
C ALA A 178 5.26 -20.97 3.49
N THR A 179 4.18 -20.26 3.80
CA THR A 179 4.15 -19.21 4.82
C THR A 179 3.40 -19.73 6.04
N PRO A 180 3.68 -19.20 7.24
CA PRO A 180 2.89 -19.50 8.45
C PRO A 180 1.40 -19.16 8.32
N LEU A 181 1.04 -18.37 7.29
CA LEU A 181 -0.32 -17.97 6.95
C LEU A 181 -1.07 -18.99 6.07
N ASP A 182 -0.42 -20.11 5.71
CA ASP A 182 -0.98 -21.16 4.86
C ASP A 182 -1.65 -22.30 5.63
N LEU A 183 -1.96 -22.10 6.91
CA LEU A 183 -2.73 -23.04 7.72
C LEU A 183 -4.14 -23.27 7.16
N ASP A 184 -4.67 -24.48 7.33
CA ASP A 184 -6.08 -24.75 7.06
C ASP A 184 -6.97 -23.90 7.98
N LEU A 185 -7.89 -23.16 7.36
CA LEU A 185 -8.84 -22.31 8.06
C LEU A 185 -9.82 -23.12 8.90
N VAL A 186 -10.16 -24.34 8.45
CA VAL A 186 -11.10 -25.22 9.15
C VAL A 186 -10.53 -25.61 10.51
N GLU A 187 -9.26 -26.02 10.55
CA GLU A 187 -8.55 -26.35 11.79
C GLU A 187 -8.58 -25.19 12.80
N ALA A 188 -8.32 -23.96 12.33
CA ALA A 188 -8.33 -22.78 13.19
C ALA A 188 -9.72 -22.46 13.75
N VAL A 189 -10.77 -22.61 12.94
CA VAL A 189 -12.15 -22.35 13.36
C VAL A 189 -12.63 -23.42 14.33
N ASP A 190 -12.42 -24.70 14.02
CA ASP A 190 -12.81 -25.84 14.86
C ASP A 190 -12.15 -25.74 16.23
N PHE A 191 -10.87 -25.37 16.28
CA PHE A 191 -10.18 -25.13 17.53
C PHE A 191 -10.83 -23.99 18.33
N LEU A 192 -11.06 -22.83 17.72
CA LEU A 192 -11.68 -21.69 18.42
C LEU A 192 -13.09 -22.00 18.91
N GLU A 193 -13.86 -22.75 18.14
CA GLU A 193 -15.19 -23.21 18.52
C GLU A 193 -15.13 -24.13 19.75
N SER A 194 -14.24 -25.12 19.75
CA SER A 194 -14.01 -26.00 20.91
C SER A 194 -13.64 -25.21 22.17
N GLN A 195 -12.91 -24.10 22.01
CA GLN A 195 -12.53 -23.23 23.12
C GLN A 195 -13.73 -22.42 23.63
N VAL A 196 -14.62 -21.94 22.76
CA VAL A 196 -15.84 -21.25 23.20
C VAL A 196 -16.79 -22.21 23.92
N GLU A 197 -16.98 -23.41 23.38
CA GLU A 197 -17.88 -24.43 23.95
C GLU A 197 -17.41 -24.89 25.34
N ASN A 198 -16.12 -25.20 25.48
CA ASN A 198 -15.51 -25.55 26.77
C ASN A 198 -15.62 -24.41 27.81
N GLY A 199 -15.57 -23.16 27.35
CA GLY A 199 -15.76 -21.99 28.22
C GLY A 199 -17.18 -21.88 28.78
N ASN A 200 -18.19 -22.12 27.95
CA ASN A 200 -19.59 -22.05 28.35
C ASN A 200 -19.96 -23.13 29.39
N HIS A 201 -19.45 -24.35 29.25
CA HIS A 201 -19.74 -25.44 30.21
C HIS A 201 -19.27 -25.14 31.64
N ARG A 202 -18.13 -24.43 31.80
CA ARG A 202 -17.64 -24.03 33.13
C ARG A 202 -18.56 -23.04 33.83
N HIS A 203 -19.15 -22.10 33.10
CA HIS A 203 -20.09 -21.14 33.68
C HIS A 203 -21.41 -21.79 34.12
N SER A 204 -21.89 -22.79 33.39
CA SER A 204 -23.12 -23.52 33.75
C SER A 204 -23.00 -24.32 35.06
N HIS A 205 -21.82 -24.90 35.36
CA HIS A 205 -21.63 -25.65 36.61
C HIS A 205 -21.37 -24.76 37.84
N ALA A 206 -20.75 -23.59 37.67
CA ALA A 206 -20.48 -22.68 38.78
C ALA A 206 -21.76 -22.04 39.37
N GLY A 207 -22.82 -21.87 38.57
CA GLY A 207 -24.08 -21.25 39.02
C GLY A 207 -24.99 -22.14 39.85
N VAL A 208 -24.83 -23.47 39.81
CA VAL A 208 -25.77 -24.43 40.43
C VAL A 208 -25.44 -24.73 41.90
N SER A 209 -24.26 -24.34 42.40
CA SER A 209 -23.81 -24.72 43.75
C SER A 209 -24.24 -23.77 44.88
N THR A 210 -25.12 -22.79 44.62
CA THR A 210 -25.46 -21.74 45.59
C THR A 210 -26.85 -21.83 46.23
N ASP A 211 -27.65 -22.85 45.91
CA ASP A 211 -29.08 -22.91 46.34
C ASP A 211 -29.45 -24.15 47.18
N GLN A 212 -28.51 -24.69 47.97
CA GLN A 212 -28.79 -25.74 48.96
C GLN A 212 -28.29 -25.40 50.38
N ARG A 213 -28.56 -24.17 50.83
CA ARG A 213 -28.52 -23.83 52.25
C ARG A 213 -29.68 -22.89 52.60
N GLY A 214 -30.80 -23.50 52.98
CA GLY A 214 -32.00 -22.88 53.53
C GLY A 214 -33.01 -23.95 53.91
#